data_AF-A0A6S7IL66-F1
#
_entry.id   AF-A0A6S7IL66-F1
#
_cell.length_a   1.000
_cell.length_b   1.000
_cell.length_c   1.000
_cell.angle_alpha   90.00
_cell.angle_beta   90.00
_cell.angle_gamma   90.00
#
_symmetry.space_group_name_H-M   'P 1'
#
loop_
_entity.id
_entity.type
_entity.pdbx_description
1 polymer ?
#
loop_
_entity_poly.entity_id
_entity_poly.type
_entity_poly.pdbx_seq_one_letter_code
_entity_poly.pdbx_strand_id
1 'polypeptide(L)'
;MDLMPLKTVKVHQNDQPWMNSNLKRLIKKRQKALVQNKHALYKQLRNKVNRSRKNCRKLYYEAKLKELKHTKPKDWWKEVKRLCGHQQKSTSNIFANLQQDTQDLDSLSNLINDCFLELMCDYQPLSDSTITMTDNNV
;
A
#
# COMPACT_ATOMS: atom_id res chain seq x y z
N MET A 1 20.89 -35.96 -26.26
CA MET A 1 20.40 -35.23 -25.08
C MET A 1 20.68 -33.76 -25.32
N ASP A 2 19.67 -33.01 -25.80
CA ASP A 2 19.85 -31.58 -26.10
C ASP A 2 19.82 -30.76 -24.82
N LEU A 3 20.92 -30.04 -24.56
CA LEU A 3 21.09 -29.18 -23.41
C LEU A 3 20.30 -27.89 -23.63
N MET A 4 19.19 -27.69 -22.91
CA MET A 4 18.42 -26.45 -23.00
C MET A 4 19.27 -25.26 -22.50
N PRO A 5 19.38 -24.16 -23.26
CA PRO A 5 20.24 -23.05 -22.89
C PRO A 5 19.74 -22.35 -21.62
N LEU A 6 20.58 -22.34 -20.59
CA LEU A 6 20.29 -21.66 -19.34
C LEU A 6 20.56 -20.15 -19.47
N LYS A 7 19.60 -19.31 -19.09
CA LYS A 7 19.73 -17.85 -19.16
C LYS A 7 19.55 -17.22 -17.79
N THR A 8 20.61 -16.57 -17.31
CA THR A 8 20.58 -15.80 -16.05
C THR A 8 19.96 -14.43 -16.28
N VAL A 9 18.98 -14.05 -15.44
CA VAL A 9 18.31 -12.74 -15.50
C VAL A 9 18.42 -12.07 -14.12
N LYS A 10 18.87 -10.82 -14.09
CA LYS A 10 18.89 -10.00 -12.86
C LYS A 10 17.49 -9.47 -12.57
N VAL A 11 16.93 -9.84 -11.42
CA VAL A 11 15.63 -9.36 -10.90
C VAL A 11 15.88 -8.56 -9.63
N HIS A 12 15.23 -7.41 -9.49
CA HIS A 12 15.34 -6.61 -8.27
C HIS A 12 14.37 -7.17 -7.23
N GLN A 13 14.76 -7.26 -5.96
CA GLN A 13 13.95 -7.83 -4.87
C GLN A 13 12.56 -7.19 -4.71
N ASN A 14 12.46 -5.88 -4.97
CA ASN A 14 11.20 -5.12 -4.91
C ASN A 14 10.41 -5.14 -6.22
N ASP A 15 10.90 -5.80 -7.27
CA ASP A 15 10.12 -5.93 -8.50
C ASP A 15 8.88 -6.78 -8.24
N GLN A 16 7.78 -6.34 -8.81
CA GLN A 16 6.57 -7.14 -8.81
C GLN A 16 6.81 -8.45 -9.60
N PRO A 17 6.23 -9.58 -9.18
CA PRO A 17 6.53 -10.88 -9.80
C PRO A 17 6.04 -10.99 -11.25
N TRP A 18 5.08 -10.15 -11.66
CA TRP A 18 4.63 -10.03 -13.05
C TRP A 18 5.50 -9.09 -13.91
N MET A 19 6.59 -8.53 -13.35
CA MET A 19 7.50 -7.65 -14.06
C MET A 19 8.44 -8.45 -14.96
N ASN A 20 8.55 -8.05 -16.23
CA ASN A 20 9.49 -8.67 -17.17
C ASN A 20 10.39 -7.65 -17.87
N SER A 21 11.45 -8.15 -18.49
CA SER A 21 12.48 -7.35 -19.17
C SER A 21 11.92 -6.48 -20.29
N ASN A 22 10.88 -6.94 -21.00
CA ASN A 22 10.24 -6.16 -22.06
C ASN A 22 9.52 -4.92 -21.49
N LEU A 23 8.77 -5.08 -20.41
CA LEU A 23 8.07 -3.99 -19.75
C LEU A 23 9.07 -2.99 -19.12
N LYS A 24 10.14 -3.47 -18.49
CA LYS A 24 11.24 -2.61 -18.02
C LYS A 24 11.86 -1.79 -19.14
N ARG A 25 12.12 -2.42 -20.30
CA ARG A 25 12.64 -1.74 -21.49
C ARG A 25 11.67 -0.66 -21.99
N LEU A 26 10.36 -0.91 -22.00
CA LEU A 26 9.35 0.08 -22.37
C LEU A 26 9.31 1.26 -21.40
N ILE A 27 9.40 1.00 -20.09
CA ILE A 27 9.47 2.03 -19.05
C ILE A 27 10.71 2.92 -19.27
N LYS A 28 11.88 2.31 -19.53
CA LYS A 28 13.12 3.06 -19.83
C LYS A 28 12.96 3.94 -21.08
N LYS A 29 12.36 3.42 -22.16
CA LYS A 29 12.08 4.20 -23.37
C LYS A 29 11.14 5.38 -23.09
N ARG A 30 10.06 5.15 -22.33
CA ARG A 30 9.12 6.21 -21.93
C ARG A 30 9.83 7.30 -21.13
N GLN A 31 10.66 6.92 -20.15
CA GLN A 31 11.41 7.88 -19.34
C GLN A 31 12.38 8.69 -20.18
N LYS A 32 13.09 8.05 -21.12
CA LYS A 32 13.95 8.75 -22.08
C LYS A 32 13.17 9.76 -22.93
N ALA A 33 11.98 9.41 -23.41
CA ALA A 33 11.15 10.32 -24.19
C ALA A 33 10.67 11.53 -23.36
N LEU A 34 10.42 11.34 -22.06
CA LEU A 34 10.08 12.43 -21.13
C LEU A 34 11.27 13.39 -20.96
N VAL A 35 12.45 12.87 -20.66
CA VAL A 35 13.68 13.68 -20.49
C VAL A 35 14.04 14.45 -21.78
N GLN A 36 13.74 13.87 -22.94
CA GLN A 36 13.98 14.51 -24.24
C GLN A 36 12.85 15.47 -24.68
N ASN A 37 11.87 15.75 -23.83
CA ASN A 37 10.69 16.59 -24.14
C ASN A 37 9.91 16.15 -25.41
N LYS A 38 9.96 14.86 -25.76
CA LYS A 38 9.25 14.30 -26.92
C LYS A 38 7.83 13.93 -26.53
N HIS A 39 6.96 14.92 -26.32
CA HIS A 39 5.62 14.72 -25.74
C HIS A 39 4.72 13.73 -26.50
N ALA A 40 4.68 13.78 -27.83
CA ALA A 40 3.88 12.84 -28.63
C ALA A 40 4.35 11.38 -28.44
N LEU A 41 5.66 11.16 -28.54
CA LEU A 41 6.29 9.85 -28.32
C LEU A 41 6.07 9.38 -26.87
N TYR A 42 6.18 10.27 -25.89
CA TYR A 42 5.90 9.96 -24.49
C TYR A 42 4.46 9.48 -24.31
N LYS A 43 3.45 10.15 -24.88
CA LYS A 43 2.04 9.73 -24.80
C LYS A 43 1.85 8.32 -25.38
N GLN A 44 2.42 8.06 -26.55
CA GLN A 44 2.39 6.73 -27.19
C GLN A 44 3.05 5.65 -26.31
N LEU A 45 4.25 5.93 -25.78
CA LEU A 45 4.98 5.01 -24.92
C LEU A 45 4.29 4.78 -23.58
N ARG A 46 3.69 5.81 -22.98
CA ARG A 46 2.86 5.69 -21.76
C ARG A 46 1.73 4.70 -21.97
N ASN A 47 1.01 4.82 -23.09
CA ASN A 47 -0.09 3.91 -23.42
C ASN A 47 0.41 2.48 -23.67
N LYS A 48 1.54 2.33 -24.36
CA LYS A 48 2.17 1.03 -24.60
C LYS A 48 2.63 0.36 -23.31
N VAL A 49 3.24 1.12 -22.39
CA VAL A 49 3.60 0.65 -21.04
C VAL A 49 2.36 0.21 -20.28
N ASN A 50 1.28 1.01 -20.28
CA ASN A 50 0.04 0.65 -19.58
C ASN A 50 -0.59 -0.63 -20.11
N ARG A 51 -0.68 -0.79 -21.44
CA ARG A 51 -1.18 -2.02 -22.07
C ARG A 51 -0.32 -3.22 -21.70
N SER A 52 1.01 -3.09 -21.83
CA SER A 52 1.94 -4.16 -21.47
C SER A 52 1.86 -4.52 -19.99
N ARG A 53 1.78 -3.54 -19.08
CA ARG A 53 1.58 -3.75 -17.64
C ARG A 53 0.31 -4.55 -17.34
N LYS A 54 -0.83 -4.15 -17.92
CA LYS A 54 -2.09 -4.88 -17.77
C LYS A 54 -1.96 -6.32 -18.26
N ASN A 55 -1.35 -6.52 -19.42
CA ASN A 55 -1.15 -7.85 -20.00
C ASN A 55 -0.25 -8.74 -19.14
N CYS A 56 0.89 -8.22 -18.67
CA CYS A 56 1.81 -8.99 -17.83
C CYS A 56 1.15 -9.39 -16.51
N ARG A 57 0.39 -8.47 -15.89
CA ARG A 57 -0.37 -8.76 -14.68
C ARG A 57 -1.42 -9.84 -14.93
N LYS A 58 -2.18 -9.73 -16.03
CA LYS A 58 -3.19 -10.73 -16.43
C LYS A 58 -2.56 -12.11 -16.58
N LEU A 59 -1.56 -12.26 -17.47
CA LEU A 59 -0.92 -13.54 -17.76
C LEU A 59 -0.33 -14.21 -16.51
N TYR A 60 0.34 -13.43 -15.66
CA TYR A 60 0.94 -13.95 -14.43
C TYR A 60 -0.12 -14.51 -13.47
N TYR A 61 -1.16 -13.74 -13.17
CA TYR A 61 -2.19 -14.20 -12.24
C TYR A 61 -3.08 -15.28 -12.84
N GLU A 62 -3.34 -15.28 -14.15
CA GLU A 62 -4.03 -16.40 -14.80
C GLU A 62 -3.25 -17.70 -14.65
N ALA A 63 -1.95 -17.70 -14.92
CA ALA A 63 -1.10 -18.88 -14.73
C ALA A 63 -1.04 -19.30 -13.25
N LYS A 64 -0.71 -18.35 -12.36
CA LYS A 64 -0.56 -18.61 -10.92
C LYS A 64 -1.86 -19.10 -10.29
N LEU A 65 -2.99 -18.43 -10.54
CA LEU A 65 -4.27 -18.78 -9.91
C LEU A 65 -4.84 -20.09 -10.47
N LYS A 66 -4.60 -20.41 -11.75
CA LYS A 66 -5.01 -21.70 -12.34
C LYS A 66 -4.35 -22.86 -11.61
N GLU A 67 -3.06 -22.77 -11.34
CA GLU A 67 -2.32 -23.79 -10.58
C GLU A 67 -2.75 -23.82 -9.09
N LEU A 68 -2.91 -22.65 -8.47
CA LEU A 68 -3.17 -22.53 -7.04
C LEU A 68 -4.59 -22.96 -6.64
N LYS A 69 -5.57 -22.82 -7.54
CA LYS A 69 -6.96 -23.22 -7.30
C LYS A 69 -7.10 -24.72 -7.02
N HIS A 70 -6.32 -25.55 -7.70
CA HIS A 70 -6.40 -27.01 -7.56
C HIS A 70 -5.43 -27.56 -6.52
N THR A 71 -4.30 -26.90 -6.30
CA THR A 71 -3.25 -27.37 -5.38
C THR A 71 -3.43 -26.84 -3.96
N LYS A 72 -3.75 -25.54 -3.79
CA LYS A 72 -3.82 -24.84 -2.49
C LYS A 72 -4.93 -23.78 -2.46
N PRO A 73 -6.20 -24.19 -2.29
CA PRO A 73 -7.36 -23.28 -2.31
C PRO A 73 -7.30 -22.12 -1.30
N LYS A 74 -6.72 -22.35 -0.11
CA LYS A 74 -6.53 -21.32 0.93
C LYS A 74 -5.62 -20.18 0.44
N ASP A 75 -4.51 -20.52 -0.20
CA ASP A 75 -3.56 -19.54 -0.74
C ASP A 75 -4.13 -18.83 -1.97
N TRP A 76 -4.90 -19.55 -2.79
CA TRP A 76 -5.67 -18.96 -3.88
C TRP A 76 -6.63 -17.88 -3.38
N TRP A 77 -7.42 -18.17 -2.34
CA TRP A 77 -8.36 -17.18 -1.78
C TRP A 77 -7.65 -15.99 -1.12
N LYS A 78 -6.52 -16.23 -0.44
CA LYS A 78 -5.68 -15.15 0.10
C LYS A 78 -5.21 -14.20 -1.01
N GLU A 79 -4.80 -14.74 -2.15
CA GLU A 79 -4.32 -13.95 -3.28
C GLU A 79 -5.45 -13.19 -3.99
N VAL A 80 -6.63 -13.80 -4.13
CA VAL A 80 -7.84 -13.12 -4.63
C VAL A 80 -8.21 -11.93 -3.74
N LYS A 81 -8.27 -12.12 -2.41
CA LYS A 81 -8.53 -11.03 -1.46
C LYS A 81 -7.52 -9.89 -1.61
N ARG A 82 -6.23 -10.21 -1.74
CA ARG A 82 -5.18 -9.22 -2.00
C ARG A 82 -5.40 -8.44 -3.29
N LEU A 83 -5.81 -9.11 -4.37
CA LEU A 83 -6.07 -8.46 -5.65
C LEU A 83 -7.27 -7.52 -5.62
N CYS A 84 -8.30 -7.85 -4.83
CA CYS A 84 -9.49 -7.02 -4.64
C CYS A 84 -9.28 -5.86 -3.65
N GLY A 85 -8.05 -5.59 -3.23
CA GLY A 85 -7.75 -4.51 -2.28
C GLY A 85 -8.09 -4.83 -0.82
N HIS A 86 -8.48 -6.08 -0.53
CA HIS A 86 -8.66 -6.59 0.83
C HIS A 86 -7.28 -6.93 1.43
N GLN A 87 -6.43 -5.93 1.54
CA GLN A 87 -5.19 -6.03 2.30
C GLN A 87 -5.54 -5.92 3.78
N GLN A 88 -5.06 -6.89 4.56
CA GLN A 88 -4.95 -6.70 6.01
C GLN A 88 -4.14 -5.43 6.18
N LYS A 89 -4.72 -4.42 6.85
CA LYS A 89 -3.93 -3.26 7.27
C LYS A 89 -2.76 -3.84 8.04
N SER A 90 -1.53 -3.51 7.63
CA SER A 90 -0.39 -3.76 8.50
C SER A 90 -0.79 -3.12 9.83
N THR A 91 -0.82 -3.89 10.90
CA THR A 91 -0.87 -3.35 12.25
C THR A 91 0.49 -2.68 12.46
N SER A 92 0.75 -1.60 11.73
CA SER A 92 1.85 -0.72 12.04
C SER A 92 1.57 -0.28 13.46
N ASN A 93 2.49 -0.58 14.35
CA ASN A 93 2.45 -0.07 15.70
C ASN A 93 2.16 1.45 15.58
N ILE A 94 0.98 1.87 16.03
CA ILE A 94 0.53 3.28 15.93
C ILE A 94 1.52 4.20 16.67
N PHE A 95 2.29 3.62 17.58
CA PHE A 95 3.34 4.28 18.36
C PHE A 95 4.69 4.36 17.63
N ALA A 96 4.86 3.75 16.46
CA ALA A 96 6.15 3.72 15.75
C ALA A 96 6.68 5.11 15.32
N ASN A 97 5.82 6.13 15.31
CA ASN A 97 6.22 7.52 15.00
C ASN A 97 6.35 8.41 16.25
N LEU A 98 5.99 7.91 17.44
CA LEU A 98 6.26 8.63 18.67
C LEU A 98 7.75 8.42 18.99
N GLN A 99 8.58 9.40 18.63
CA GLN A 99 10.02 9.41 18.88
C GLN A 99 10.33 9.61 20.37
N GLN A 100 9.94 8.65 21.21
CA GLN A 100 10.43 8.61 22.57
C GLN A 100 10.92 7.21 22.87
N ASP A 101 12.20 7.12 23.23
CA ASP A 101 12.84 5.93 23.81
C ASP A 101 12.25 5.61 25.19
N THR A 102 10.92 5.61 25.33
CA THR A 102 10.27 5.01 26.49
C THR A 102 10.17 3.53 26.20
N GLN A 103 11.11 2.79 26.77
CA GLN A 103 11.23 1.34 26.68
C GLN A 103 9.98 0.60 27.22
N ASP A 104 9.08 1.32 27.89
CA ASP A 104 7.89 0.84 28.58
C ASP A 104 6.61 1.56 28.11
N LEU A 105 5.55 0.78 27.89
CA LEU A 105 4.27 1.22 27.32
C LEU A 105 3.39 1.95 28.36
N ASP A 106 3.51 1.58 29.63
CA ASP A 106 2.76 2.22 30.72
C ASP A 106 3.28 3.65 30.93
N SER A 107 4.61 3.81 30.90
CA SER A 107 5.27 5.12 30.95
C SER A 107 4.84 6.05 29.80
N LEU A 108 4.71 5.52 28.57
CA LEU A 108 4.21 6.29 27.43
C LEU A 108 2.74 6.69 27.60
N SER A 109 1.92 5.77 28.12
CA SER A 109 0.49 6.02 28.35
C SER A 109 0.27 7.13 29.38
N ASN A 110 1.07 7.13 30.46
CA ASN A 110 1.01 8.18 31.47
C ASN A 110 1.46 9.53 30.90
N LEU A 111 2.53 9.57 30.11
CA LEU A 111 2.99 10.81 29.46
C LEU A 111 1.92 11.41 28.52
N ILE A 112 1.24 10.56 27.75
CA ILE A 112 0.14 11.01 26.88
C ILE A 112 -0.99 11.59 27.73
N ASN A 113 -1.36 10.93 28.82
CA ASN A 113 -2.41 11.43 29.73
C ASN A 113 -2.01 12.76 30.36
N ASP A 114 -0.78 12.90 30.84
CA ASP A 114 -0.26 14.14 31.44
C ASP A 114 -0.29 15.30 30.44
N CYS A 115 0.09 15.07 29.19
CA CYS A 115 0.02 16.07 28.12
C CYS A 115 -1.42 16.53 27.86
N PHE A 116 -2.39 15.62 27.86
CA PHE A 116 -3.78 16.00 27.72
C PHE A 116 -4.30 16.76 28.94
N LEU A 117 -3.90 16.35 30.15
CA LEU A 117 -4.29 17.04 31.38
C LEU A 117 -3.74 18.46 31.42
N GLU A 118 -2.47 18.66 31.04
CA GLU A 118 -1.86 19.99 30.94
C GLU A 118 -2.65 20.90 29.98
N LEU A 119 -3.03 20.39 28.80
CA LEU A 119 -3.83 21.15 27.83
C LEU A 119 -5.23 21.48 28.37
N MET A 120 -5.80 20.61 29.19
CA MET A 120 -7.14 20.80 29.75
C MET A 120 -7.15 21.59 31.06
N CYS A 121 -6.00 21.96 31.63
CA CYS A 121 -5.94 22.73 32.89
C CYS A 121 -6.70 24.06 32.82
N ASP A 122 -6.78 24.68 31.64
CA ASP A 122 -7.46 25.96 31.44
C ASP A 122 -8.97 25.81 31.22
N TYR A 123 -9.47 24.58 31.07
CA TYR A 123 -10.89 24.32 30.87
C TYR A 123 -11.63 24.30 32.22
N GLN A 124 -12.63 25.18 32.35
CA GLN A 124 -13.57 25.14 33.46
C GLN A 124 -14.68 24.12 33.16
N PRO A 125 -14.98 23.19 34.09
CA PRO A 125 -16.12 22.30 33.95
C PRO A 125 -17.41 23.10 33.76
N LEU A 126 -18.24 22.68 32.82
CA LEU A 126 -19.57 23.29 32.63
C LEU A 126 -20.41 23.01 33.88
N SER A 127 -21.01 24.05 34.46
CA SER A 127 -21.95 23.88 35.57
C SER A 127 -23.30 23.36 35.07
N ASP A 128 -23.94 22.49 35.85
CA ASP A 128 -25.21 21.83 35.51
C ASP A 128 -26.38 22.81 35.21
N SER A 129 -26.25 24.07 35.58
CA SER A 129 -27.19 25.15 35.26
C SER A 129 -27.26 25.52 33.77
N THR A 130 -26.30 25.07 32.95
CA THR A 130 -26.28 25.36 31.50
C THR A 130 -27.20 24.45 30.68
N ILE A 131 -27.80 23.42 31.29
CA ILE A 131 -28.63 22.42 30.61
C ILE A 131 -30.11 22.83 30.53
N THR A 132 -30.56 23.88 31.24
CA THR A 132 -31.98 24.31 31.22
C THR A 132 -32.22 25.47 30.25
N MET A 133 -31.90 25.31 28.97
CA MET A 133 -32.40 26.19 27.92
C MET A 133 -32.67 25.37 26.66
N THR A 134 -33.78 24.65 26.65
CA THR A 134 -34.75 24.48 25.54
C THR A 134 -35.57 23.22 25.81
N ASP A 135 -36.76 23.41 26.39
CA ASP A 135 -37.96 22.62 26.08
C ASP A 135 -39.14 23.27 26.82
N ASN A 136 -39.62 24.38 26.27
CA ASN A 136 -40.95 24.92 26.55
C ASN A 136 -41.59 25.27 25.21
N ASN A 137 -42.39 24.37 24.67
CA ASN A 137 -43.60 24.76 23.95
C ASN A 137 -44.64 23.64 24.03
N VAL A 138 -45.74 23.96 24.72
CA VAL A 138 -47.02 23.22 24.76
C VAL A 138 -47.79 23.50 23.48
#